data_AF-W1XZ21-F1
#
_entry.id   AF-W1XZ21-F1
#
_cell.length_a   1.000
_cell.length_b   1.000
_cell.length_c   1.000
_cell.angle_alpha   90.00
_cell.angle_beta   90.00
_cell.angle_gamma   90.00
#
_symmetry.space_group_name_H-M   'P 1'
#
loop_
_entity.id
_entity.type
_entity.pdbx_description
1 polymer ?
#
loop_
_entity_poly.entity_id
_entity_poly.type
_entity_poly.pdbx_seq_one_letter_code
_entity_poly.pdbx_strand_id
1 'polypeptide(L)' 'FHAQKVDGNLTHLIRDYAGKYAHVQIAGLPDRHEPDDGEINYPWLFRLFDEVGYQGWIGCEYKPRGL' A
#
# COMPACT_ATOMS: atom_id res chain seq x y z
N PHE A 1 1.67 1.76 -4.19
CA PHE A 1 2.18 2.54 -5.35
C PHE A 1 1.79 1.93 -6.71
N HIS A 2 2.38 0.80 -7.13
CA HIS A 2 2.16 0.25 -8.47
C HIS A 2 0.70 -0.10 -8.75
N ALA A 3 0.04 -0.85 -7.85
CA ALA A 3 -1.38 -1.18 -7.98
C ALA A 3 -2.27 0.07 -8.13
N GLN A 4 -1.97 1.17 -7.44
CA GLN A 4 -2.75 2.41 -7.59
C GLN A 4 -2.54 3.08 -8.96
N LYS A 5 -1.30 3.03 -9.51
CA LYS A 5 -1.01 3.59 -10.83
C LYS A 5 -1.61 2.79 -11.98
N VAL A 6 -1.66 1.46 -11.84
CA VAL A 6 -2.08 0.55 -12.92
C VAL A 6 -3.57 0.26 -12.84
N ASP A 7 -4.07 -0.11 -11.67
CA ASP A 7 -5.42 -0.65 -11.49
C ASP A 7 -6.33 0.30 -10.70
N GLY A 8 -5.78 1.01 -9.72
CA GLY A 8 -6.56 1.77 -8.74
C GLY A 8 -7.36 0.83 -7.83
N ASN A 9 -8.47 1.33 -7.28
CA ASN A 9 -9.44 0.54 -6.50
C ASN A 9 -8.83 -0.40 -5.44
N LEU A 10 -7.84 0.09 -4.68
CA LEU A 10 -7.03 -0.71 -3.76
C LEU A 10 -7.85 -1.48 -2.73
N THR A 11 -8.96 -0.91 -2.26
CA THR A 11 -9.87 -1.57 -1.31
C THR A 11 -10.37 -2.92 -1.82
N HIS A 12 -10.85 -2.96 -3.06
CA HIS A 12 -11.37 -4.20 -3.65
C HIS A 12 -10.22 -5.16 -3.94
N LEU A 13 -9.10 -4.67 -4.50
CA LEU A 13 -7.93 -5.51 -4.74
C LEU A 13 -7.42 -6.20 -3.47
N ILE A 14 -7.32 -5.48 -2.36
CA ILE A 14 -6.84 -6.05 -1.08
C ILE A 14 -7.80 -7.12 -0.57
N ARG A 15 -9.12 -6.91 -0.69
CA ARG A 15 -10.15 -7.87 -0.26
C ARG A 15 -10.23 -9.10 -1.16
N ASP A 16 -10.30 -8.90 -2.47
CA ASP A 16 -10.52 -9.97 -3.46
C ASP A 16 -9.33 -10.93 -3.56
N TYR A 17 -8.13 -10.44 -3.25
CA TYR A 17 -6.90 -11.21 -3.24
C TYR A 17 -6.37 -11.52 -1.83
N ALA A 18 -7.16 -11.28 -0.78
CA ALA A 18 -6.79 -11.66 0.58
C ALA A 18 -6.40 -13.14 0.65
N GLY A 19 -5.27 -13.44 1.30
CA GLY A 19 -4.70 -14.79 1.38
C GLY A 19 -3.97 -15.28 0.11
N LYS A 20 -3.94 -14.50 -0.98
CA LYS A 20 -3.24 -14.87 -2.23
C LYS A 20 -1.90 -14.16 -2.42
N TYR A 21 -1.72 -12.98 -1.82
CA TYR A 21 -0.44 -12.25 -1.84
C TYR A 21 0.37 -12.55 -0.59
N ALA A 22 1.68 -12.78 -0.75
CA ALA A 22 2.59 -13.07 0.35
C ALA A 22 3.33 -11.82 0.88
N HIS A 23 3.50 -10.79 0.04
CA HIS A 23 4.26 -9.60 0.38
C HIS A 23 3.58 -8.33 -0.16
N VAL A 24 3.67 -7.24 0.61
CA VAL A 24 3.12 -5.93 0.26
C VAL A 24 4.24 -4.89 0.34
N GLN A 25 4.31 -3.99 -0.64
CA GLN A 25 5.24 -2.87 -0.68
C GLN A 25 4.50 -1.54 -0.78
N ILE A 26 4.97 -0.53 -0.07
CA ILE A 26 4.34 0.80 0.01
C ILE A 26 5.31 1.93 -0.37
N ALA A 27 4.76 2.96 -1.00
CA ALA A 27 5.41 4.23 -1.31
C ALA A 27 4.36 5.29 -1.68
N GLY A 28 4.62 6.56 -1.35
CA GLY A 28 3.78 7.70 -1.68
C GLY A 28 3.57 7.86 -3.20
N LEU A 29 2.41 8.39 -3.59
CA LEU A 29 2.04 8.66 -4.98
C LEU A 29 1.82 10.17 -5.13
N PRO A 30 2.34 10.84 -6.19
CA PRO A 30 2.88 10.29 -7.44
C PRO A 30 4.38 9.96 -7.44
N ASP A 31 5.14 10.50 -6.50
CA ASP A 31 6.60 10.65 -6.60
C ASP A 31 7.43 9.51 -5.98
N ARG A 32 6.77 8.52 -5.37
CA ARG A 32 7.42 7.36 -4.72
C ARG A 32 8.27 7.75 -3.50
N HIS A 33 7.79 8.75 -2.76
CA HIS A 33 8.33 9.20 -1.48
C HIS A 33 7.71 8.45 -0.29
N GLU A 34 7.93 8.95 0.92
CA GLU A 34 7.32 8.44 2.15
C GLU A 34 5.79 8.25 1.97
N PRO A 35 5.21 7.19 2.57
CA PRO A 35 3.77 6.88 2.50
C PRO A 35 2.95 7.74 3.50
N ASP A 36 3.28 9.03 3.61
CA ASP A 36 2.72 9.97 4.59
C ASP A 36 1.99 11.17 3.96
N ASP A 37 2.06 11.30 2.63
CA ASP A 37 1.44 12.36 1.85
C ASP A 37 0.98 11.81 0.48
N GLY A 38 0.21 12.62 -0.25
CA GLY A 38 -0.26 12.32 -1.59
C GLY A 38 -1.63 11.64 -1.64
N GLU A 39 -1.87 10.87 -2.71
CA GLU A 39 -3.22 10.42 -3.06
C GLU A 39 -3.70 9.17 -2.30
N ILE A 40 -2.80 8.45 -1.60
CA ILE A 40 -3.10 7.17 -0.96
C ILE A 40 -3.17 7.32 0.55
N ASN A 41 -4.33 7.03 1.14
CA ASN A 41 -4.49 6.99 2.59
C ASN A 41 -3.96 5.65 3.18
N TYR A 42 -2.66 5.60 3.45
CA TYR A 42 -2.01 4.41 4.01
C TYR A 42 -2.52 3.98 5.40
N PRO A 43 -2.78 4.88 6.36
CA PRO A 43 -3.38 4.48 7.64
C PRO A 43 -4.71 3.74 7.48
N TRP A 44 -5.51 4.08 6.48
CA TRP A 44 -6.74 3.35 6.18
C TRP A 44 -6.44 1.97 5.56
N LEU A 45 -5.48 1.88 4.64
CA LEU A 45 -5.08 0.60 4.06
C LEU A 45 -4.47 -0.36 5.09
N PHE A 46 -3.72 0.14 6.08
CA PHE A 46 -3.18 -0.70 7.16
C PHE A 46 -4.30 -1.35 7.97
N ARG A 47 -5.33 -0.58 8.34
CA ARG A 47 -6.53 -1.15 9.00
C ARG A 47 -7.22 -2.19 8.12
N LEU A 48 -7.30 -1.95 6.81
CA LEU A 48 -7.86 -2.93 5.89
C LEU A 48 -7.02 -4.22 5.83
N PHE A 49 -5.69 -4.13 5.84
CA PHE A 49 -4.82 -5.30 5.92
C PHE A 49 -5.01 -6.08 7.22
N ASP A 50 -5.20 -5.38 8.35
CA ASP A 50 -5.55 -6.00 9.63
C ASP A 50 -6.92 -6.70 9.54
N GLU A 51 -7.93 -6.04 8.98
CA GLU A 51 -9.29 -6.58 8.80
C GLU A 51 -9.32 -7.85 7.96
N VAL A 52 -8.54 -7.92 6.87
CA VAL A 52 -8.48 -9.12 6.01
C VAL A 52 -7.49 -10.16 6.52
N GLY A 53 -6.87 -9.94 7.69
CA GLY A 53 -6.00 -10.91 8.34
C GLY A 53 -4.63 -11.08 7.68
N TYR A 54 -4.10 -10.05 7.01
CA TYR A 54 -2.74 -10.11 6.47
C TYR A 54 -1.71 -10.13 7.62
N GLN A 55 -0.87 -11.16 7.68
CA GLN A 55 0.14 -11.35 8.73
C GLN A 55 1.58 -11.22 8.22
N GLY A 56 1.75 -10.84 6.95
CA GLY A 56 3.06 -10.69 6.33
C GLY A 56 3.69 -9.32 6.59
N TRP A 57 4.88 -9.12 6.05
CA TRP A 57 5.61 -7.86 6.17
C TRP A 57 5.17 -6.84 5.12
N ILE A 58 5.04 -5.58 5.55
CA ILE A 58 4.87 -4.42 4.67
C ILE A 58 6.23 -3.76 4.46
N GLY A 59 6.76 -3.84 3.23
CA GLY A 59 8.04 -3.26 2.85
C GLY A 59 7.94 -1.76 2.53
N CYS A 60 8.77 -0.95 3.18
CA CYS A 60 8.92 0.48 2.91
C CYS A 60 9.80 0.74 1.68
N GLU A 61 9.27 0.49 0.47
CA GLU A 61 10.00 0.59 -0.79
C GLU A 61 9.82 1.97 -1.46
N TYR A 62 10.25 3.01 -0.75
CA TYR A 62 10.20 4.40 -1.23
C TYR A 62 11.57 5.06 -1.24
N LYS A 63 11.68 6.19 -1.95
CA LYS A 63 12.85 7.08 -1.94
C LYS A 63 12.57 8.21 -0.96
N PRO A 64 13.30 8.32 0.17
CA PRO A 64 13.08 9.42 1.10
C PRO A 64 13.19 10.78 0.39
N ARG A 65 12.37 11.77 0.75
CA ARG A 65 12.43 13.12 0.15
C ARG A 65 13.78 13.81 0.34
N GLY A 66 14.57 13.36 1.30
CA GLY A 66 15.80 14.04 1.71
C GLY A 66 15.50 15.29 2.52
N LEU A 67 16.57 15.94 3.00
CA LEU A 67 16.54 17.31 3.54
C LEU A 67 16.96 18.29 2.44
#